data_AF-A0A945CUQ0-F1
#
_entry.id   AF-A0A945CUQ0-F1
#
_cell.length_a   1.000
_cell.length_b   1.000
_cell.length_c   1.000
_cell.angle_alpha   90.00
_cell.angle_beta   90.00
_cell.angle_gamma   90.00
#
_symmetry.space_group_name_H-M   'P 1'
#
loop_
_entity.id
_entity.type
_entity.pdbx_description
1 polymer ?
#
loop_
_entity_poly.entity_id
_entity_poly.type
_entity_poly.pdbx_seq_one_letter_code
_entity_poly.pdbx_strand_id
1 'polypeptide(L)' 'MRTLSLKSESIVYRNPMPGYVAIAAVTPCLLPLNDKEVLAFYRKGQAFYSADGMLALSRSTDAGETWMEEPPI' A
#
# COMPACT_ATOMS: atom_id res chain seq x y z
N MET A 1 -27.14 1.05 18.26
CA MET A 1 -26.31 1.05 17.03
C MET A 1 -24.92 1.54 17.40
N ARG A 2 -23.85 0.87 16.96
CA ARG A 2 -22.48 1.41 17.02
C ARG A 2 -22.19 2.13 15.72
N THR A 3 -21.67 3.35 15.81
CA THR A 3 -21.28 4.17 14.65
C THR A 3 -19.78 4.02 14.44
N LEU A 4 -19.38 3.75 13.20
CA LEU A 4 -17.98 3.81 12.79
C LEU A 4 -17.67 5.22 12.29
N SER A 5 -16.49 5.73 12.62
CA SER A 5 -15.98 7.01 12.14
C SER A 5 -14.58 6.82 11.55
N LEU A 6 -14.31 7.42 10.40
CA LEU A 6 -12.95 7.53 9.87
C LEU A 6 -12.09 8.32 10.87
N LYS A 7 -10.94 7.76 11.25
CA LYS A 7 -9.97 8.44 12.14
C LYS A 7 -8.90 9.19 11.35
N SER A 8 -8.38 8.56 10.30
CA SER A 8 -7.33 9.10 9.45
C SER A 8 -7.40 8.45 8.06
N GLU A 9 -6.76 9.11 7.09
CA GLU A 9 -6.53 8.60 5.74
C GLU A 9 -5.06 8.89 5.39
N SER A 10 -4.41 7.93 4.73
CA SER A 10 -3.01 8.05 4.30
C SER A 10 -2.79 7.33 2.97
N ILE A 11 -1.63 7.58 2.37
CA ILE A 11 -1.26 7.01 1.07
C ILE A 11 -0.19 5.95 1.30
N VAL A 12 -0.50 4.70 0.99
CA VAL A 12 0.48 3.59 1.03
C VAL A 12 1.51 3.73 -0.07
N TYR A 13 1.07 4.01 -1.30
CA TYR A 13 1.94 4.16 -2.45
C TYR A 13 1.41 5.25 -3.39
N ARG A 14 2.33 6.08 -3.88
CA ARG A 14 2.12 7.01 -4.98
C ARG A 14 3.21 6.79 -6.00
N ASN A 15 2.83 6.68 -7.28
CA ASN A 15 3.81 6.64 -8.36
C ASN A 15 4.67 7.92 -8.31
N PRO A 16 6.01 7.80 -8.15
CA PRO A 16 6.89 8.96 -8.01
C PRO A 16 7.09 9.74 -9.32
N MET A 17 6.85 9.11 -10.47
CA MET A 17 7.07 9.69 -11.80
C MET A 17 5.86 9.45 -12.74
N PRO A 18 4.66 9.89 -12.36
CA PRO A 18 3.43 9.52 -13.07
C PRO A 18 3.35 10.08 -14.50
N GLY A 19 4.10 11.15 -14.81
CA GLY A 19 4.20 11.69 -16.17
C GLY A 19 5.17 10.94 -17.10
N TYR A 20 6.02 10.06 -16.56
CA TYR A 20 7.05 9.35 -17.33
C TYR A 20 6.75 7.86 -17.46
N VAL A 21 6.26 7.24 -16.39
CA VAL A 21 6.00 5.79 -16.35
C VAL A 21 4.63 5.55 -15.74
N ALA A 22 3.80 4.81 -16.46
CA ALA A 22 2.56 4.29 -15.90
C ALA A 22 2.89 3.18 -14.90
N ILE A 23 2.53 3.38 -13.63
CA ILE A 23 2.61 2.35 -12.59
C ILE A 23 1.31 2.41 -11.80
N ALA A 24 0.56 1.31 -11.83
CA ALA A 24 -0.61 1.10 -11.01
C ALA A 24 -0.25 0.21 -9.81
N ALA A 25 -0.65 0.63 -8.61
CA ALA A 25 -0.69 -0.24 -7.43
C ALA A 25 -2.11 -0.78 -7.27
N VAL A 26 -2.25 -2.11 -7.32
CA VAL A 26 -3.55 -2.79 -7.32
C VAL A 26 -3.56 -3.95 -6.33
N THR A 27 -4.75 -4.51 -6.10
CA THR A 27 -4.99 -5.68 -5.24
C THR A 27 -4.38 -5.54 -3.83
N PRO A 28 -4.72 -4.48 -3.07
CA PRO A 28 -4.16 -4.29 -1.73
C PRO A 28 -4.69 -5.33 -0.74
N CYS A 29 -3.81 -5.79 0.15
CA CYS A 29 -4.13 -6.61 1.31
C CYS A 29 -3.44 -6.03 2.54
N LEU A 30 -4.18 -5.80 3.62
CA LEU A 30 -3.66 -5.31 4.89
C LEU A 30 -3.57 -6.46 5.90
N LEU A 31 -2.42 -6.58 6.57
CA LEU A 31 -2.17 -7.55 7.62
C LEU A 31 -1.71 -6.82 8.90
N PRO A 32 -2.60 -6.62 9.88
CA PRO A 32 -2.22 -6.14 11.20
C PRO A 32 -1.31 -7.18 11.88
N LEU A 33 -0.14 -6.75 12.36
CA LEU A 33 0.77 -7.56 13.16
C LEU A 33 0.54 -7.32 14.66
N ASN A 34 0.14 -6.11 15.04
CA ASN A 34 -0.29 -5.70 16.37
C ASN A 34 -1.15 -4.41 16.28
N ASP A 35 -1.46 -3.78 17.41
CA ASP A 35 -2.31 -2.57 17.49
C ASP A 35 -1.79 -1.36 16.69
N LYS A 36 -0.48 -1.32 16.38
CA LYS A 36 0.15 -0.19 15.66
C LYS A 36 0.82 -0.60 14.36
N GLU A 37 1.26 -1.86 14.26
CA GLU A 37 2.03 -2.32 13.12
C GLU A 37 1.14 -3.02 12.11
N VAL A 38 1.21 -2.58 10.85
CA VAL A 38 0.42 -3.10 9.74
C VAL A 38 1.32 -3.26 8.52
N LEU A 39 1.23 -4.42 7.87
CA LEU A 39 1.80 -4.64 6.54
C LEU A 39 0.73 -4.44 5.46
N ALA A 40 1.11 -3.76 4.38
CA ALA A 40 0.32 -3.61 3.18
C ALA A 40 1.02 -4.30 2.00
N PHE A 41 0.40 -5.36 1.48
CA PHE A 41 0.84 -6.04 0.27
C PHE A 41 0.03 -5.53 -0.91
N TYR A 42 0.68 -5.25 -2.03
CA TYR A 42 0.00 -4.84 -3.25
C TYR A 42 0.85 -5.21 -4.47
N ARG A 43 0.24 -5.22 -5.64
CA ARG A 43 0.93 -5.48 -6.90
C ARG A 43 1.20 -4.16 -7.61
N LYS A 44 2.46 -3.91 -8.01
CA LYS A 44 2.85 -2.80 -8.89
C LYS A 44 3.11 -3.30 -10.30
N GLY A 45 2.60 -2.60 -11.31
CA GLY A 45 2.92 -2.86 -12.72
C GLY A 45 2.31 -1.79 -13.62
N GLN A 46 2.63 -1.79 -14.91
CA GLN A 46 2.08 -0.81 -15.85
C GLN A 46 0.55 -0.84 -15.96
N ALA A 47 -0.08 -2.00 -15.67
CA ALA A 47 -1.53 -2.17 -15.65
C ALA A 47 -1.95 -3.27 -14.66
N PHE A 48 -3.27 -3.45 -14.48
CA PHE A 48 -3.84 -4.42 -13.56
C PHE A 48 -3.34 -5.87 -13.80
N TYR A 49 -3.17 -6.27 -15.07
CA TYR A 49 -2.69 -7.60 -15.48
C TYR A 49 -1.43 -7.55 -16.37
N SER A 50 -0.64 -6.49 -16.29
CA SER A 50 0.60 -6.38 -17.06
C SER A 50 1.62 -7.49 -16.72
N ALA A 51 2.48 -7.86 -17.66
CA ALA A 51 3.47 -8.91 -17.43
C ALA A 51 4.60 -8.48 -16.46
N ASP A 52 4.80 -7.18 -16.29
CA ASP A 52 5.80 -6.58 -15.39
C ASP A 52 5.33 -6.46 -13.92
N GLY A 53 4.20 -7.10 -13.60
CA GLY A 53 3.61 -7.06 -12.26
C GLY A 53 4.49 -7.70 -11.19
N MET A 54 4.88 -6.92 -10.19
CA MET A 54 5.65 -7.41 -9.03
C MET A 54 4.90 -7.13 -7.73
N LEU A 55 5.08 -8.02 -6.75
CA LEU A 55 4.62 -7.76 -5.39
C LEU A 55 5.46 -6.65 -4.76
N ALA A 56 4.79 -5.79 -4.01
CA ALA A 56 5.38 -4.74 -3.22
C ALA A 56 4.79 -4.81 -1.82
N LEU A 57 5.60 -4.37 -0.86
CA LEU A 57 5.26 -4.39 0.55
C LEU A 57 5.53 -3.00 1.12
N SER A 58 4.61 -2.51 1.95
CA SER A 58 4.86 -1.33 2.79
C SER A 58 4.46 -1.64 4.22
N ARG A 59 5.16 -1.02 5.16
CA ARG A 59 4.90 -1.16 6.59
C ARG A 59 4.53 0.19 7.20
N SER A 60 3.54 0.16 8.07
CA SER A 60 3.27 1.22 9.04
C SER A 60 3.58 0.69 10.44
N THR A 61 4.17 1.54 11.29
CA THR A 61 4.39 1.28 12.73
C THR A 61 3.60 2.24 13.62
N ASP A 62 2.68 2.99 13.02
CA ASP A 62 1.89 4.08 13.62
C ASP A 62 0.39 3.99 13.28
N ALA A 63 -0.13 2.77 13.23
CA ALA A 63 -1.54 2.45 12.97
C ALA A 63 -2.06 2.95 11.60
N GLY A 64 -1.18 3.01 10.61
CA GLY A 64 -1.50 3.39 9.24
C GLY A 64 -1.41 4.89 8.98
N GLU A 65 -0.82 5.70 9.86
CA GLU A 65 -0.62 7.13 9.60
C GLU A 65 0.49 7.38 8.58
N THR A 66 1.60 6.67 8.68
CA THR A 66 2.72 6.72 7.73
C THR A 66 3.10 5.33 7.22
N TRP A 67 3.66 5.29 6.01
CA TRP A 67 4.04 4.05 5.33
C TRP A 67 5.46 4.17 4.78
N MET A 68 6.24 3.11 4.95
CA MET A 68 7.55 2.95 4.34
C MET A 68 7.55 1.70 3.47
N GLU A 69 8.06 1.82 2.23
CA GLU A 69 8.22 0.68 1.34
C GLU A 69 9.33 -0.24 1.85
N GLU A 70 9.03 -1.53 1.90
CA GLU A 70 9.98 -2.57 2.27
C GLU A 70 10.84 -2.97 1.07
N PRO A 71 12.04 -3.52 1.29
CA PRO A 71 12.84 -4.08 0.21
C PRO A 71 12.07 -5.15 -0.58
N PRO A 72 12.38 -5.33 -1.88
CA PRO A 72 11.86 -6.44 -2.65
C PRO A 72 12.18 -7.78 -1.98
N ILE A 73 11.26 -8.73 -2.12
CA ILE A 73 11.40 -10.12 -1.65
C ILE A 73 12.25 -10.91 -2.64
#